data_AF-A0A5E7KTN4-F1
#
_entry.id   AF-A0A5E7KTN4-F1
#
_cell.length_a   1.000
_cell.length_b   1.000
_cell.length_c   1.000
_cell.angle_alpha   90.00
_cell.angle_beta   90.00
_cell.angle_gamma   90.00
#
_symmetry.space_group_name_H-M   'P 1'
#
loop_
_entity.id
_entity.type
_entity.pdbx_description
1 polymer ?
#
loop_
_entity_poly.entity_id
_entity_poly.type
_entity_poly.pdbx_seq_one_letter_code
_entity_poly.pdbx_strand_id
1 'polypeptide(L)'
;MSLFSWLRPAGPMLSVELQQRLQRLQAGAELRECSLREQRWVVLDLETTGLNMNKDRVLSIGAVVIEDGAIDFSQQFERTLQCTDMKLAPSVLIHGLGPSAIAAGSDPAQALLEFMEFVGDSPVLAFHAPFDQHMLGRALKDHLGYKLQHPFLDVADIAPMLCPQAHIREAGLDEWIDWFKLEVFERHNASADALATAELALILFSRARQQQIDSPLNLQQRLSQWKRRQRTPSF
;
A
#
# COMPACT_ATOMS: atom_id res chain seq x y z
N MET A 1 22.36 -20.03 -24.84
CA MET A 1 20.93 -20.41 -25.03
C MET A 1 20.48 -21.17 -23.79
N SER A 2 19.48 -20.66 -23.07
CA SER A 2 19.06 -21.23 -21.78
C SER A 2 18.22 -22.50 -22.00
N LEU A 3 18.71 -23.64 -21.49
CA LEU A 3 18.16 -25.00 -21.68
C LEU A 3 16.83 -25.27 -20.95
N PHE A 4 16.19 -24.25 -20.35
CA PHE A 4 15.02 -24.43 -19.48
C PHE A 4 13.88 -23.43 -19.74
N SER A 5 13.79 -22.84 -20.94
CA SER A 5 12.70 -21.91 -21.28
C SER A 5 11.30 -22.54 -21.25
N TRP A 6 11.20 -23.86 -21.38
CA TRP A 6 9.94 -24.63 -21.37
C TRP A 6 9.38 -24.93 -19.97
N LEU A 7 10.13 -24.64 -18.90
CA LEU A 7 9.69 -24.77 -17.50
C LEU A 7 9.12 -23.47 -16.93
N ARG A 8 9.07 -22.39 -17.71
CA ARG A 8 8.38 -21.17 -17.28
C ARG A 8 6.88 -21.40 -17.45
N PRO A 9 6.07 -21.35 -16.38
CA PRO A 9 4.62 -21.32 -16.55
C PRO A 9 4.28 -20.19 -17.52
N ALA A 10 3.39 -20.46 -18.46
CA ALA A 10 2.90 -19.43 -19.36
C ALA A 10 2.38 -18.27 -18.50
N GLY A 11 2.86 -17.06 -18.78
CA GLY A 11 2.37 -15.86 -18.12
C GLY A 11 0.86 -15.68 -18.37
N PRO A 12 0.19 -14.82 -17.59
CA PRO A 12 -1.24 -14.58 -17.78
C PRO A 12 -1.53 -14.17 -19.23
N MET A 13 -2.58 -14.75 -19.80
CA MET A 13 -3.03 -14.40 -21.15
C MET A 13 -3.78 -13.08 -21.12
N LEU A 14 -3.05 -11.99 -21.32
CA LEU A 14 -3.61 -10.63 -21.40
C LEU A 14 -4.10 -10.30 -22.80
N SER A 15 -5.15 -9.47 -22.89
CA SER A 15 -5.57 -8.88 -24.16
C SER A 15 -4.45 -7.98 -24.72
N VAL A 16 -4.45 -7.77 -26.04
CA VAL A 16 -3.47 -6.90 -26.71
C VAL A 16 -3.49 -5.49 -26.13
N GLU A 17 -4.67 -4.99 -25.79
CA GLU A 17 -4.85 -3.67 -25.16
C GLU A 17 -4.18 -3.58 -23.78
N LEU A 18 -4.43 -4.57 -22.91
CA LEU A 18 -3.81 -4.62 -21.58
C LEU A 18 -2.28 -4.76 -21.68
N GLN A 19 -1.78 -5.55 -22.63
CA GLN A 19 -0.34 -5.67 -22.87
C GLN A 19 0.29 -4.33 -23.28
N GLN A 20 -0.37 -3.56 -24.15
CA GLN A 20 0.13 -2.25 -24.57
C GLN A 20 0.13 -1.23 -23.43
N ARG A 21 -0.92 -1.20 -22.61
CA ARG A 21 -1.00 -0.34 -21.41
C ARG A 21 0.07 -0.73 -20.39
N LEU A 22 0.24 -2.03 -20.14
CA LEU A 22 1.27 -2.57 -19.24
C LEU A 22 2.69 -2.14 -19.64
N GLN A 23 2.99 -2.10 -20.94
CA GLN A 23 4.29 -1.64 -21.45
C GLN A 23 4.54 -0.14 -21.26
N ARG A 24 3.49 0.65 -21.03
CA ARG A 24 3.59 2.11 -20.81
C ARG A 24 3.66 2.47 -19.33
N LEU A 25 3.51 1.51 -18.42
CA LEU A 25 3.64 1.77 -16.99
C LEU A 25 5.01 2.36 -16.66
N GLN A 26 4.99 3.36 -15.79
CA GLN A 26 6.22 3.91 -15.23
C GLN A 26 6.82 2.92 -14.22
N ALA A 27 8.14 2.82 -14.20
CA ALA A 27 8.83 2.11 -13.13
C ALA A 27 8.80 2.96 -11.86
N GLY A 28 8.79 2.32 -10.70
CA GLY A 28 8.86 3.03 -9.42
C GLY A 28 10.14 3.85 -9.33
N ALA A 29 10.00 5.14 -9.04
CA ALA A 29 11.15 6.01 -8.82
C ALA A 29 11.84 5.68 -7.49
N GLU A 30 13.16 5.84 -7.46
CA GLU A 30 13.90 5.84 -6.21
C GLU A 30 13.48 7.05 -5.34
N LEU A 31 13.60 6.91 -4.02
CA LEU A 31 13.32 8.00 -3.08
C LEU A 31 14.33 9.14 -3.29
N ARG A 32 13.83 10.36 -3.39
CA ARG A 32 14.61 11.54 -3.76
C ARG A 32 14.92 12.42 -2.55
N GLU A 33 15.80 13.40 -2.74
CA GLU A 33 16.12 14.45 -1.77
C GLU A 33 15.21 15.70 -1.89
N CYS A 34 14.08 15.61 -2.60
CA CYS A 34 13.06 16.65 -2.58
C CYS A 34 12.39 16.74 -1.20
N SER A 35 11.66 17.81 -0.92
CA SER A 35 10.95 17.90 0.35
C SER A 35 9.83 16.85 0.43
N LEU A 36 9.52 16.38 1.64
CA LEU A 36 8.35 15.50 1.88
C LEU A 36 7.04 16.09 1.36
N ARG A 37 6.97 17.43 1.22
CA ARG A 37 5.82 18.17 0.69
C ARG A 37 5.71 18.09 -0.84
N GLU A 38 6.82 18.25 -1.55
CA GLU A 38 6.87 18.20 -3.01
C GLU A 38 6.78 16.77 -3.56
N GLN A 39 7.08 15.77 -2.72
CA GLN A 39 6.90 14.38 -3.10
C GLN A 39 5.42 14.04 -3.21
N ARG A 40 4.99 13.59 -4.39
CA ARG A 40 3.71 12.90 -4.56
C ARG A 40 3.79 11.51 -3.92
N TRP A 41 2.88 11.21 -3.01
CA TRP A 41 2.77 9.90 -2.35
C TRP A 41 1.44 9.26 -2.70
N VAL A 42 1.46 7.94 -2.86
CA VAL A 42 0.24 7.15 -2.94
C VAL A 42 0.10 6.42 -1.62
N VAL A 43 -1.01 6.65 -0.91
CA VAL A 43 -1.33 5.92 0.31
C VAL A 43 -2.26 4.78 -0.07
N LEU A 44 -1.88 3.56 0.28
CA LEU A 44 -2.54 2.33 -0.11
C LEU A 44 -3.05 1.59 1.13
N ASP A 45 -4.24 1.02 1.00
CA ASP A 45 -4.76 -0.03 1.86
C ASP A 45 -5.41 -1.14 1.02
N LEU A 46 -5.25 -2.39 1.42
CA LEU A 46 -5.81 -3.55 0.74
C LEU A 46 -6.71 -4.36 1.68
N GLU A 47 -7.93 -4.63 1.19
CA GLU A 47 -8.76 -5.66 1.78
C GLU A 47 -8.45 -7.01 1.16
N THR A 48 -8.39 -8.05 1.99
CA THR A 48 -7.92 -9.38 1.57
C THR A 48 -8.80 -10.48 2.14
N THR A 49 -8.77 -11.67 1.53
CA THR A 49 -9.52 -12.83 2.04
C THR A 49 -9.03 -13.29 3.42
N GLY A 50 -7.85 -12.86 3.86
CA GLY A 50 -7.22 -13.21 5.13
C GLY A 50 -5.76 -12.76 5.17
N LEU A 51 -5.09 -13.03 6.30
CA LEU A 51 -3.73 -12.53 6.57
C LEU A 51 -2.60 -13.43 6.03
N ASN A 52 -2.91 -14.53 5.33
CA ASN A 52 -1.89 -15.41 4.78
C ASN A 52 -1.39 -14.89 3.44
N MET A 53 -0.26 -14.20 3.48
CA MET A 53 0.44 -13.62 2.33
C MET A 53 0.69 -14.60 1.15
N ASN A 54 0.71 -15.92 1.38
CA ASN A 54 0.95 -16.92 0.34
C ASN A 54 -0.32 -17.54 -0.25
N LYS A 55 -1.47 -17.40 0.42
CA LYS A 55 -2.72 -18.11 0.06
C LYS A 55 -3.90 -17.17 -0.16
N ASP A 56 -4.00 -16.13 0.66
CA ASP A 56 -5.12 -15.20 0.65
C ASP A 56 -4.99 -14.21 -0.50
N ARG A 57 -6.12 -13.75 -1.06
CA ARG A 57 -6.19 -12.93 -2.27
C ARG A 57 -6.60 -11.49 -1.92
N VAL A 58 -6.19 -10.54 -2.77
CA VAL A 58 -6.69 -9.16 -2.71
C VAL A 58 -8.15 -9.14 -3.15
N LEU A 59 -9.00 -8.49 -2.36
CA LEU A 59 -10.43 -8.31 -2.58
C LEU A 59 -10.77 -6.88 -2.97
N SER A 60 -10.12 -5.90 -2.36
CA SER A 60 -10.32 -4.48 -2.69
C SER A 60 -9.01 -3.72 -2.57
N ILE A 61 -8.91 -2.65 -3.35
CA ILE A 61 -7.81 -1.70 -3.34
C ILE A 61 -8.41 -0.34 -3.03
N GLY A 62 -7.94 0.30 -1.96
CA GLY A 62 -8.22 1.69 -1.64
C GLY A 62 -6.93 2.49 -1.67
N ALA A 63 -6.95 3.65 -2.32
CA ALA A 63 -5.82 4.53 -2.30
C ALA A 63 -6.19 6.01 -2.46
N VAL A 64 -5.36 6.87 -1.87
CA VAL A 64 -5.45 8.32 -1.99
C VAL A 64 -4.08 8.92 -2.29
N VAL A 65 -4.06 10.08 -2.93
CA VAL A 65 -2.82 10.81 -3.20
C VAL A 65 -2.58 11.88 -2.14
N ILE A 66 -1.34 11.97 -1.66
CA ILE A 66 -0.82 13.17 -1.00
C ILE A 66 0.09 13.89 -2.01
N GLU A 67 -0.21 15.14 -2.30
CA GLU A 67 0.57 15.98 -3.21
C GLU A 67 0.58 17.43 -2.68
N ASP A 68 1.70 18.13 -2.83
CA ASP A 68 1.92 19.47 -2.28
C ASP A 68 1.67 19.62 -0.76
N GLY A 69 1.80 18.51 -0.03
CA GLY A 69 1.58 18.41 1.41
C GLY A 69 0.12 18.42 1.84
N ALA A 70 -0.80 18.06 0.95
CA ALA A 70 -2.21 17.89 1.24
C ALA A 70 -2.74 16.61 0.58
N ILE A 71 -3.86 16.08 1.09
CA ILE A 71 -4.59 15.00 0.42
C ILE A 71 -5.31 15.60 -0.78
N ASP A 72 -5.08 15.04 -1.98
CA ASP A 72 -5.79 15.42 -3.18
C ASP A 72 -7.06 14.58 -3.32
N PHE A 73 -8.19 15.12 -2.86
CA PHE A 73 -9.50 14.45 -2.95
C PHE A 73 -9.99 14.25 -4.40
N SER A 74 -9.39 14.91 -5.40
CA SER A 74 -9.69 14.63 -6.81
C SER A 74 -8.99 13.36 -7.32
N GLN A 75 -7.97 12.88 -6.60
CA GLN A 75 -7.20 11.69 -6.90
C GLN A 75 -7.41 10.60 -5.83
N GLN A 76 -8.55 9.92 -5.92
CA GLN A 76 -8.87 8.75 -5.11
C GLN A 76 -9.08 7.54 -6.00
N PHE A 77 -8.68 6.36 -5.52
CA PHE A 77 -8.83 5.11 -6.22
C PHE A 77 -9.51 4.09 -5.31
N GLU A 78 -10.58 3.48 -5.82
CA GLU A 78 -11.24 2.36 -5.15
C GLU A 78 -11.68 1.33 -6.20
N ARG A 79 -11.27 0.08 -6.01
CA ARG A 79 -11.71 -1.04 -6.85
C ARG A 79 -11.84 -2.31 -6.02
N THR A 80 -13.04 -2.91 -6.04
CA THR A 80 -13.24 -4.30 -5.66
C THR A 80 -12.86 -5.21 -6.83
N LEU A 81 -12.07 -6.25 -6.54
CA LEU A 81 -11.61 -7.24 -7.51
C LEU A 81 -12.55 -8.44 -7.51
N GLN A 82 -12.86 -8.92 -8.71
CA GLN A 82 -13.66 -10.13 -8.88
C GLN A 82 -12.90 -11.35 -8.35
N CYS A 83 -13.53 -12.10 -7.45
CA CYS A 83 -13.00 -13.39 -6.98
C CYS A 83 -14.07 -14.49 -7.06
N THR A 84 -13.85 -15.45 -7.96
CA THR A 84 -14.81 -16.53 -8.28
C THR A 84 -14.79 -17.71 -7.29
N ASP A 85 -13.69 -17.93 -6.57
CA ASP A 85 -13.49 -19.09 -5.69
C ASP A 85 -13.52 -18.74 -4.19
N MET A 86 -14.35 -17.79 -3.78
CA MET A 86 -14.46 -17.48 -2.35
C MET A 86 -15.27 -18.54 -1.61
N LYS A 87 -14.60 -19.24 -0.70
CA LYS A 87 -15.29 -19.77 0.47
C LYS A 87 -15.59 -18.59 1.39
N LEU A 88 -16.81 -18.49 1.92
CA LEU A 88 -17.16 -17.53 2.97
C LEU A 88 -16.14 -17.63 4.10
N ALA A 89 -15.22 -16.68 4.13
CA ALA A 89 -14.19 -16.56 5.15
C ALA A 89 -14.64 -15.53 6.19
N PRO A 90 -14.17 -15.63 7.45
CA PRO A 90 -14.50 -14.66 8.49
C PRO A 90 -14.16 -13.20 8.14
N SER A 91 -13.22 -12.98 7.21
CA SER A 91 -12.81 -11.67 6.69
C SER A 91 -13.97 -10.84 6.12
N VAL A 92 -14.95 -11.47 5.48
CA VAL A 92 -16.17 -10.82 4.96
C VAL A 92 -16.92 -10.02 6.05
N LEU A 93 -16.84 -10.47 7.31
CA LEU A 93 -17.50 -9.79 8.44
C LEU A 93 -16.74 -8.57 8.95
N ILE A 94 -15.46 -8.43 8.60
CA ILE A 94 -14.59 -7.36 9.09
C ILE A 94 -14.68 -6.16 8.16
N HIS A 95 -14.56 -6.37 6.85
CA HIS A 95 -14.44 -5.29 5.87
C HIS A 95 -15.76 -4.92 5.13
N GLY A 96 -16.90 -5.47 5.55
CA GLY A 96 -18.23 -5.15 5.01
C GLY A 96 -18.51 -5.55 3.54
N LEU A 97 -17.50 -5.99 2.77
CA LEU A 97 -17.68 -6.42 1.38
C LEU A 97 -18.41 -7.77 1.32
N GLY A 98 -19.70 -7.70 1.03
CA GLY A 98 -20.54 -8.88 0.83
C GLY A 98 -20.09 -9.72 -0.39
N PRO A 99 -20.36 -11.04 -0.39
CA PRO A 99 -20.00 -11.92 -1.51
C PRO A 99 -20.53 -11.46 -2.87
N SER A 100 -21.70 -10.81 -2.91
CA SER A 100 -22.28 -10.25 -4.14
C SER A 100 -21.47 -9.07 -4.70
N ALA A 101 -20.96 -8.19 -3.83
CA ALA A 101 -20.11 -7.06 -4.24
C ALA A 101 -18.79 -7.58 -4.83
N ILE A 102 -18.20 -8.60 -4.20
CA ILE A 102 -16.97 -9.23 -4.71
C ILE A 102 -17.22 -9.97 -6.02
N ALA A 103 -18.33 -10.68 -6.16
CA ALA A 103 -18.68 -11.34 -7.43
C ALA A 103 -18.91 -10.35 -8.58
N ALA A 104 -19.41 -9.15 -8.26
CA ALA A 104 -19.61 -8.04 -9.18
C ALA A 104 -18.38 -7.12 -9.34
N GLY A 105 -17.26 -7.47 -8.70
CA GLY A 105 -16.01 -6.71 -8.79
C GLY A 105 -15.46 -6.63 -10.20
N SER A 106 -14.47 -5.78 -10.39
CA SER A 106 -13.76 -5.61 -11.66
C SER A 106 -12.85 -6.80 -11.96
N ASP A 107 -12.59 -7.06 -13.24
CA ASP A 107 -11.56 -8.03 -13.63
C ASP A 107 -10.22 -7.68 -12.94
N PRO A 108 -9.59 -8.63 -12.23
CA PRO A 108 -8.37 -8.34 -11.48
C PRO A 108 -7.23 -7.77 -12.32
N ALA A 109 -7.03 -8.25 -13.56
CA ALA A 109 -5.96 -7.75 -14.41
C ALA A 109 -6.22 -6.29 -14.79
N GLN A 110 -7.46 -5.95 -15.14
CA GLN A 110 -7.84 -4.57 -15.42
C GLN A 110 -7.69 -3.66 -14.20
N ALA A 111 -8.24 -4.05 -13.04
CA ALA A 111 -8.21 -3.24 -11.83
C ALA A 111 -6.78 -2.98 -11.33
N LEU A 112 -5.92 -4.01 -11.36
CA LEU A 112 -4.51 -3.87 -10.98
C LEU A 112 -3.73 -2.98 -11.94
N LEU A 113 -4.04 -3.05 -13.25
CA LEU A 113 -3.39 -2.20 -14.24
C LEU A 113 -3.79 -0.73 -14.06
N GLU A 114 -5.09 -0.46 -13.88
CA GLU A 114 -5.61 0.88 -13.56
C GLU A 114 -4.98 1.42 -12.27
N PHE A 115 -4.82 0.57 -11.24
CA PHE A 115 -4.15 0.97 -10.02
C PHE A 115 -2.69 1.35 -10.26
N MET A 116 -1.93 0.56 -11.03
CA MET A 116 -0.53 0.90 -11.32
C MET A 116 -0.39 2.16 -12.19
N GLU A 117 -1.35 2.43 -13.08
CA GLU A 117 -1.44 3.71 -13.81
C GLU A 117 -1.69 4.89 -12.86
N PHE A 118 -2.57 4.72 -11.87
CA PHE A 118 -2.83 5.70 -10.80
C PHE A 118 -1.59 5.94 -9.92
N VAL A 119 -0.84 4.87 -9.61
CA VAL A 119 0.40 4.96 -8.83
C VAL A 119 1.48 5.75 -9.56
N GLY A 120 1.62 5.56 -10.87
CA GLY A 120 2.68 6.18 -11.66
C GLY A 120 4.07 5.74 -11.20
N ASP A 121 5.00 6.66 -11.02
CA ASP A 121 6.34 6.41 -10.46
C ASP A 121 6.42 6.65 -8.94
N SER A 122 5.30 6.98 -8.28
CA SER A 122 5.29 7.50 -6.91
C SER A 122 5.62 6.43 -5.85
N PRO A 123 6.35 6.80 -4.78
CA PRO A 123 6.50 5.94 -3.60
C PRO A 123 5.15 5.69 -2.92
N VAL A 124 5.02 4.52 -2.29
CA VAL A 124 3.79 4.08 -1.63
C VAL A 124 3.94 4.13 -0.11
N LEU A 125 2.93 4.67 0.55
CA LEU A 125 2.73 4.58 2.00
C LEU A 125 1.64 3.55 2.27
N ALA A 126 1.82 2.74 3.31
CA ALA A 126 0.77 1.86 3.82
C ALA A 126 1.00 1.63 5.33
N PHE A 127 -0.05 1.27 6.05
CA PHE A 127 0.06 0.89 7.45
C PHE A 127 0.30 -0.62 7.53
N HIS A 128 1.45 -1.06 8.07
CA HIS A 128 1.96 -2.42 7.89
C HIS A 128 2.32 -2.75 6.43
N ALA A 129 2.96 -1.79 5.76
CA ALA A 129 3.32 -1.84 4.34
C ALA A 129 3.95 -3.15 3.81
N PRO A 130 4.76 -3.92 4.57
CA PRO A 130 5.25 -5.22 4.08
C PRO A 130 4.15 -6.21 3.70
N PHE A 131 2.99 -6.15 4.35
CA PHE A 131 1.84 -6.99 4.02
C PHE A 131 1.25 -6.57 2.67
N ASP A 132 0.86 -5.31 2.52
CA ASP A 132 0.27 -4.78 1.28
C ASP A 132 1.21 -4.93 0.08
N GLN A 133 2.50 -4.61 0.28
CA GLN A 133 3.51 -4.74 -0.76
C GLN A 133 3.60 -6.17 -1.28
N HIS A 134 3.53 -7.16 -0.38
CA HIS A 134 3.56 -8.57 -0.78
C HIS A 134 2.28 -8.98 -1.50
N MET A 135 1.12 -8.64 -0.93
CA MET A 135 -0.19 -9.00 -1.48
C MET A 135 -0.38 -8.40 -2.88
N LEU A 136 -0.10 -7.10 -3.03
CA LEU A 136 -0.09 -6.40 -4.32
C LEU A 136 0.93 -7.01 -5.27
N GLY A 137 2.17 -7.22 -4.82
CA GLY A 137 3.24 -7.78 -5.65
C GLY A 137 2.89 -9.17 -6.19
N ARG A 138 2.23 -10.01 -5.37
CA ARG A 138 1.75 -11.32 -5.78
C ARG A 138 0.60 -11.21 -6.78
N ALA A 139 -0.39 -10.36 -6.51
CA ALA A 139 -1.52 -10.13 -7.41
C ALA A 139 -1.07 -9.61 -8.78
N LEU A 140 -0.15 -8.62 -8.82
CA LEU A 140 0.45 -8.10 -10.06
C LEU A 140 1.19 -9.17 -10.84
N LYS A 141 1.94 -10.05 -10.16
CA LYS A 141 2.65 -11.14 -10.82
C LYS A 141 1.68 -12.17 -11.39
N ASP A 142 0.67 -12.56 -10.62
CA ASP A 142 -0.28 -13.62 -10.98
C ASP A 142 -1.20 -13.18 -12.13
N HIS A 143 -1.67 -11.93 -12.10
CA HIS A 143 -2.64 -11.42 -13.08
C HIS A 143 -2.03 -10.67 -14.26
N LEU A 144 -0.87 -10.01 -14.08
CA LEU A 144 -0.23 -9.21 -15.13
C LEU A 144 1.16 -9.72 -15.54
N GLY A 145 1.75 -10.67 -14.81
CA GLY A 145 3.17 -11.02 -14.99
C GLY A 145 4.11 -9.87 -14.65
N TYR A 146 3.62 -8.88 -13.89
CA TYR A 146 4.33 -7.65 -13.56
C TYR A 146 5.04 -7.76 -12.21
N LYS A 147 6.28 -7.26 -12.14
CA LYS A 147 7.05 -7.22 -10.88
C LYS A 147 6.96 -5.82 -10.30
N LEU A 148 6.36 -5.71 -9.11
CA LEU A 148 6.33 -4.47 -8.32
C LEU A 148 7.76 -4.01 -7.99
N GLN A 149 8.05 -2.74 -8.21
CA GLN A 149 9.38 -2.13 -8.00
C GLN A 149 9.33 -0.88 -7.10
N HIS A 150 8.15 -0.34 -6.86
CA HIS A 150 7.95 0.89 -6.10
C HIS A 150 8.44 0.73 -4.66
N PRO A 151 9.10 1.76 -4.10
CA PRO A 151 9.49 1.76 -2.70
C PRO A 151 8.23 1.92 -1.83
N PHE A 152 8.17 1.12 -0.76
CA PHE A 152 7.13 1.19 0.26
C PHE A 152 7.73 1.71 1.56
N LEU A 153 7.04 2.65 2.21
CA LEU A 153 7.34 3.08 3.56
C LEU A 153 6.18 2.71 4.48
N ASP A 154 6.53 2.15 5.63
CA ASP A 154 5.57 1.67 6.60
C ASP A 154 5.23 2.76 7.63
N VAL A 155 3.98 3.23 7.60
CA VAL A 155 3.47 4.24 8.53
C VAL A 155 3.47 3.70 9.97
N ALA A 156 3.27 2.40 10.15
CA ALA A 156 3.30 1.74 11.46
C ALA A 156 4.70 1.76 12.11
N ASP A 157 5.76 1.91 11.32
CA ASP A 157 7.12 2.10 11.81
C ASP A 157 7.50 3.59 11.92
N ILE A 158 7.03 4.43 11.00
CA ILE A 158 7.30 5.87 11.02
C ILE A 158 6.69 6.51 12.28
N ALA A 159 5.46 6.12 12.64
CA ALA A 159 4.73 6.68 13.76
C ALA A 159 5.49 6.55 15.11
N PRO A 160 5.90 5.36 15.57
CA PRO A 160 6.65 5.22 16.81
C PRO A 160 8.08 5.78 16.73
N MET A 161 8.70 5.82 15.54
CA MET A 161 9.99 6.48 15.37
C MET A 161 9.89 7.99 15.65
N LEU A 162 8.86 8.65 15.13
CA LEU A 162 8.69 10.10 15.24
C LEU A 162 7.96 10.52 16.51
N CYS A 163 7.21 9.61 17.14
CA CYS A 163 6.41 9.86 18.34
C CYS A 163 6.73 8.88 19.47
N PRO A 164 7.99 8.80 19.96
CA PRO A 164 8.37 7.85 21.02
C PRO A 164 7.60 8.06 22.33
N GLN A 165 7.10 9.27 22.59
CA GLN A 165 6.30 9.63 23.76
C GLN A 165 4.88 9.05 23.78
N ALA A 166 4.39 8.53 22.64
CA ALA A 166 3.08 7.90 22.59
C ALA A 166 3.05 6.57 23.38
N HIS A 167 4.21 5.93 23.58
CA HIS A 167 4.33 4.61 24.22
C HIS A 167 3.47 3.51 23.56
N ILE A 168 3.07 3.72 22.31
CA ILE A 168 2.33 2.78 21.47
C ILE A 168 3.35 1.87 20.80
N ARG A 169 3.31 0.57 21.09
CA ARG A 169 4.19 -0.46 20.52
C ARG A 169 3.32 -1.56 19.91
N GLU A 170 3.68 -1.99 18.70
CA GLU A 170 2.98 -3.08 17.98
C GLU A 170 1.47 -2.84 17.82
N ALA A 171 1.08 -1.58 17.63
CA ALA A 171 -0.32 -1.20 17.52
C ALA A 171 -0.81 -1.19 16.09
N GLY A 172 -2.12 -1.38 15.95
CA GLY A 172 -2.84 -1.16 14.71
C GLY A 172 -3.03 0.32 14.42
N LEU A 173 -3.74 0.59 13.33
CA LEU A 173 -4.06 1.94 12.90
C LEU A 173 -5.00 2.65 13.90
N ASP A 174 -5.89 1.90 14.55
CA ASP A 174 -6.89 2.44 15.50
C ASP A 174 -6.24 3.14 16.70
N GLU A 175 -5.18 2.58 17.28
CA GLU A 175 -4.51 3.21 18.42
C GLU A 175 -3.84 4.55 18.03
N TRP A 176 -3.35 4.66 16.80
CA TRP A 176 -2.79 5.91 16.30
C TRP A 176 -3.85 6.94 15.94
N ILE A 177 -4.98 6.49 15.37
CA ILE A 177 -6.18 7.32 15.15
C ILE A 177 -6.63 7.91 16.49
N ASP A 178 -6.78 7.08 17.53
CA ASP A 178 -7.20 7.50 18.86
C ASP A 178 -6.21 8.47 19.51
N TRP A 179 -4.91 8.18 19.41
CA TRP A 179 -3.86 9.02 19.97
C TRP A 179 -3.85 10.43 19.36
N PHE A 180 -4.03 10.53 18.05
CA PHE A 180 -4.09 11.81 17.34
C PHE A 180 -5.49 12.41 17.29
N LYS A 181 -6.51 11.70 17.80
CA LYS A 181 -7.93 12.08 17.80
C LYS A 181 -8.44 12.37 16.38
N LEU A 182 -8.09 11.51 15.44
CA LEU A 182 -8.59 11.58 14.07
C LEU A 182 -10.04 11.08 14.02
N GLU A 183 -10.87 11.74 13.22
CA GLU A 183 -12.25 11.33 12.99
C GLU A 183 -12.30 10.49 11.71
N VAL A 184 -12.49 9.18 11.85
CA VAL A 184 -12.55 8.27 10.71
C VAL A 184 -13.94 7.66 10.61
N PHE A 185 -14.58 7.87 9.46
CA PHE A 185 -15.86 7.26 9.13
C PHE A 185 -15.61 5.98 8.31
N GLU A 186 -16.42 4.94 8.54
CA GLU A 186 -16.37 3.69 7.77
C GLU A 186 -15.03 2.92 7.83
N ARG A 187 -14.47 2.74 9.04
CA ARG A 187 -13.32 1.85 9.28
C ARG A 187 -13.53 0.46 8.66
N HIS A 188 -12.45 -0.15 8.18
CA HIS A 188 -12.44 -1.42 7.45
C HIS A 188 -13.07 -1.34 6.05
N ASN A 189 -13.05 -0.14 5.48
CA ASN A 189 -13.15 0.06 4.05
C ASN A 189 -11.76 0.52 3.56
N ALA A 190 -11.22 -0.15 2.53
CA ALA A 190 -9.91 0.18 1.99
C ALA A 190 -9.71 1.67 1.68
N SER A 191 -10.71 2.35 1.11
CA SER A 191 -10.56 3.78 0.77
C SER A 191 -10.57 4.68 2.01
N ALA A 192 -11.40 4.36 3.01
CA ALA A 192 -11.44 5.06 4.29
C ALA A 192 -10.16 4.83 5.10
N ASP A 193 -9.62 3.61 5.10
CA ASP A 193 -8.40 3.24 5.81
C ASP A 193 -7.16 3.86 5.16
N ALA A 194 -7.13 3.94 3.82
CA ALA A 194 -6.11 4.69 3.08
C ALA A 194 -6.17 6.19 3.40
N LEU A 195 -7.37 6.77 3.52
CA LEU A 195 -7.55 8.18 3.90
C LEU A 195 -7.06 8.46 5.32
N ALA A 196 -7.47 7.63 6.30
CA ALA A 196 -7.00 7.74 7.68
C ALA A 196 -5.47 7.61 7.78
N THR A 197 -4.89 6.68 7.02
CA THR A 197 -3.44 6.51 6.92
C THR A 197 -2.77 7.75 6.32
N ALA A 198 -3.42 8.41 5.36
CA ALA A 198 -2.91 9.64 4.75
C ALA A 198 -2.93 10.83 5.71
N GLU A 199 -4.01 10.98 6.49
CA GLU A 199 -4.10 12.01 7.54
C GLU A 199 -3.00 11.81 8.61
N LEU A 200 -2.83 10.57 9.05
CA LEU A 200 -1.75 10.20 9.96
C LEU A 200 -0.38 10.52 9.33
N ALA A 201 -0.16 10.16 8.06
CA ALA A 201 1.10 10.44 7.37
C ALA A 201 1.40 11.94 7.29
N LEU A 202 0.42 12.81 7.04
CA LEU A 202 0.61 14.26 7.04
C LEU A 202 1.03 14.81 8.40
N ILE A 203 0.42 14.33 9.49
CA ILE A 203 0.83 14.67 10.87
C ILE A 203 2.28 14.24 11.09
N LEU A 204 2.63 13.03 10.68
CA LEU A 204 3.97 12.47 10.83
C LEU A 204 4.99 13.23 9.99
N PHE A 205 4.67 13.66 8.77
CA PHE A 205 5.55 14.52 7.96
C PHE A 205 5.78 15.88 8.61
N SER A 206 4.77 16.46 9.26
CA SER A 206 4.97 17.66 10.08
C SER A 206 5.93 17.41 11.25
N ARG A 207 5.84 16.26 11.93
CA ARG A 207 6.77 15.87 13.02
C ARG A 207 8.17 15.58 12.50
N ALA A 208 8.30 14.96 11.33
CA ALA A 208 9.56 14.66 10.67
C ALA A 208 10.33 15.96 10.37
N ARG A 209 9.64 16.97 9.81
CA ARG A 209 10.22 18.30 9.55
C ARG A 209 10.72 18.97 10.83
N GLN A 210 9.97 18.89 11.94
CA GLN A 210 10.42 19.42 13.24
C GLN A 210 11.70 18.73 13.76
N GLN A 211 11.98 17.52 13.28
CA GLN A 211 13.17 16.73 13.62
C GLN A 211 14.25 16.77 12.51
N GLN A 212 14.13 17.70 11.55
CA GLN A 212 15.07 17.87 10.42
C GLN A 212 15.16 16.63 9.52
N ILE A 213 14.05 15.92 9.37
CA ILE A 213 13.85 14.81 8.45
C ILE A 213 12.98 15.36 7.31
N ASP A 214 13.64 15.97 6.33
CA ASP A 214 12.96 16.85 5.37
C ASP A 214 12.68 16.21 4.01
N SER A 215 13.32 15.06 3.70
CA SER A 215 13.20 14.38 2.41
C SER A 215 12.77 12.91 2.52
N PRO A 216 12.15 12.33 1.46
CA PRO A 216 11.83 10.90 1.40
C PRO A 216 13.05 10.01 1.65
N LEU A 217 14.20 10.34 1.06
CA LEU A 217 15.43 9.56 1.23
C LEU A 217 15.94 9.65 2.68
N ASN A 218 15.95 10.84 3.29
CA ASN A 218 16.34 11.01 4.69
C ASN A 218 15.41 10.23 5.63
N LEU A 219 14.10 10.30 5.39
CA LEU A 219 13.10 9.56 6.17
C LEU A 219 13.36 8.05 6.15
N GLN A 220 13.61 7.47 4.96
CA GLN A 220 13.94 6.05 4.83
C GLN A 220 15.24 5.67 5.56
N GLN A 221 16.27 6.51 5.45
CA GLN A 221 17.56 6.27 6.12
C GLN A 221 17.41 6.28 7.64
N ARG A 222 16.69 7.26 8.19
CA ARG A 222 16.38 7.36 9.63
C ARG A 222 15.57 6.16 10.11
N LEU A 223 14.55 5.78 9.37
CA LEU A 223 13.72 4.60 9.66
C LEU A 223 14.56 3.32 9.71
N SER A 224 15.44 3.14 8.72
CA SER A 224 16.35 1.98 8.65
C SER A 224 17.35 1.94 9.82
N GLN A 225 17.85 3.09 10.26
CA GLN A 225 18.72 3.17 11.44
C GLN A 225 17.94 2.85 12.73
N TRP A 226 16.73 3.38 12.88
CA TRP A 226 15.87 3.15 14.02
C TRP A 226 15.49 1.66 14.16
N LYS A 227 15.04 1.01 13.07
CA LYS A 227 14.72 -0.44 13.07
C LYS A 227 15.91 -1.31 13.47
N ARG A 228 17.13 -0.96 13.02
CA ARG A 228 18.35 -1.69 13.41
C ARG A 228 18.65 -1.58 14.90
N ARG A 229 18.43 -0.41 15.51
CA ARG A 229 18.62 -0.22 16.96
C ARG A 229 17.65 -1.05 17.78
N GLN A 230 16.40 -1.18 17.36
CA GLN A 230 15.41 -1.99 18.06
C GLN A 230 15.69 -3.50 18.04
N ARG A 231 16.35 -3.99 16.99
CA ARG A 231 16.68 -5.42 16.84
C ARG A 231 17.96 -5.85 17.56
N THR A 232 18.70 -4.91 18.12
CA THR A 232 19.93 -5.22 18.86
C THR A 232 19.52 -5.57 20.30
N PRO A 233 19.85 -6.77 20.83
CA PRO A 233 19.52 -7.11 22.22
C PRO A 233 20.14 -6.09 23.16
N SER A 234 19.37 -5.63 24.15
CA SER A 234 19.95 -4.95 25.30
C SER A 234 20.80 -5.97 26.05
N PHE A 235 22.12 -5.79 26.06
CA PHE A 235 23.03 -6.58 26.88
C PHE A 235 22.86 -6.23 28.37
#